data_AF-A0A3N9VMS2-F1
#
_entry.id   AF-A0A3N9VMS2-F1
#
_cell.length_a   1.000
_cell.length_b   1.000
_cell.length_c   1.000
_cell.angle_alpha   90.00
_cell.angle_beta   90.00
_cell.angle_gamma   90.00
#
_symmetry.space_group_name_H-M   'P 1'
#
loop_
_entity.id
_entity.type
_entity.pdbx_description
1 polymer ?
#
loop_
_entity_poly.entity_id
_entity_poly.type
_entity_poly.pdbx_seq_one_letter_code
_entity_poly.pdbx_strand_id
1 'polypeptide(L)' 'KGFVLTGSTPECFRIHLKNILLQVASKAREKRIVMLKSWNEWAEGNYVEPDQKFGHGYLDIIRDEIIRYDKIINK' A
#
# COMPACT_ATOMS: atom_id res chain seq x y z
N LYS A 1 -9.21 24.98 2.08
CA LYS A 1 -10.04 24.18 1.14
C LYS A 1 -9.76 22.71 1.43
N GLY A 2 -10.78 21.90 1.71
CA GLY A 2 -10.62 20.44 1.85
C GLY A 2 -10.76 19.74 0.49
N PHE A 3 -10.15 18.56 0.36
CA PHE A 3 -10.28 17.71 -0.82
C PHE A 3 -10.73 16.32 -0.38
N VAL A 4 -11.71 15.75 -1.07
CA VAL A 4 -12.26 14.43 -0.78
C VAL A 4 -12.04 13.55 -1.99
N LEU A 5 -11.32 12.44 -1.79
CA LEU A 5 -11.17 11.39 -2.77
C LEU A 5 -12.24 10.31 -2.53
N THR A 6 -12.86 9.83 -3.60
CA THR A 6 -13.89 8.78 -3.54
C THR A 6 -13.48 7.58 -4.39
N GLY A 7 -14.14 6.44 -4.19
CA GLY A 7 -13.86 5.23 -4.98
C GLY A 7 -12.55 4.54 -4.61
N SER A 8 -12.10 4.64 -3.35
CA SER A 8 -10.98 3.83 -2.86
C SER A 8 -11.32 2.34 -2.98
N THR A 9 -10.40 1.60 -3.60
CA THR A 9 -10.47 0.14 -3.75
C THR A 9 -9.10 -0.47 -3.49
N PRO A 10 -9.03 -1.76 -3.11
CA PRO A 10 -7.78 -2.49 -3.06
C PRO A 10 -6.94 -2.33 -4.35
N GLU A 11 -7.55 -2.39 -5.54
CA GLU A 11 -6.80 -2.27 -6.80
C GLU A 11 -6.16 -0.89 -7.00
N CYS A 12 -6.86 0.19 -6.65
CA CYS A 12 -6.28 1.54 -6.64
C CYS A 12 -5.07 1.61 -5.69
N PHE A 13 -5.17 0.97 -4.53
CA PHE A 13 -4.07 0.85 -3.58
C PHE A 13 -2.90 0.03 -4.13
N ARG A 14 -3.14 -1.06 -4.88
CA ARG A 14 -2.07 -1.83 -5.55
C ARG A 14 -1.25 -0.96 -6.50
N ILE A 15 -1.91 -0.15 -7.31
CA ILE A 15 -1.24 0.77 -8.24
C ILE A 15 -0.39 1.77 -7.46
N HIS A 16 -0.93 2.33 -6.39
CA HIS A 16 -0.19 3.27 -5.54
C HIS A 16 1.03 2.61 -4.87
N LEU A 17 0.87 1.42 -4.30
CA LEU A 17 1.93 0.67 -3.65
C LEU A 17 3.06 0.32 -4.64
N LYS A 18 2.73 -0.12 -5.86
CA LYS A 18 3.74 -0.37 -6.91
C LYS A 18 4.57 0.87 -7.21
N ASN A 19 3.94 2.04 -7.32
CA ASN A 19 4.64 3.29 -7.56
C ASN A 19 5.59 3.63 -6.40
N ILE A 20 5.17 3.42 -5.15
CA ILE A 20 6.03 3.62 -3.98
C ILE A 20 7.22 2.66 -4.01
N LEU A 21 6.98 1.37 -4.26
CA LEU A 21 8.02 0.34 -4.31
C LEU A 21 9.07 0.64 -5.39
N LEU A 22 8.65 1.10 -6.57
CA LEU A 22 9.54 1.57 -7.63
C LEU A 22 10.36 2.79 -7.20
N GLN A 23 9.74 3.77 -6.52
CA GLN A 23 10.44 4.96 -6.05
C GLN A 23 11.48 4.66 -4.98
N VAL A 24 11.22 3.72 -4.07
CA VAL A 24 12.20 3.35 -3.04
C VAL A 24 13.28 2.42 -3.58
N ALA A 25 13.04 1.70 -4.68
CA ALA A 25 14.02 0.81 -5.29
C ALA A 25 15.34 1.51 -5.66
N SER A 26 15.28 2.78 -6.08
CA SER A 26 16.47 3.58 -6.43
C SER A 26 17.26 4.08 -5.22
N LYS A 27 16.73 3.94 -4.00
CA LYS A 27 17.41 4.36 -2.77
C LYS A 27 18.37 3.28 -2.28
N ALA A 28 19.37 3.70 -1.50
CA ALA A 28 20.22 2.79 -0.74
C ALA A 28 19.37 1.89 0.17
N ARG A 29 19.78 0.63 0.37
CA ARG A 29 18.96 -0.43 0.98
C ARG A 29 18.42 -0.02 2.36
N GLU A 30 19.27 0.58 3.18
CA GLU A 30 18.97 1.08 4.52
C GLU A 30 17.97 2.25 4.54
N LYS A 31 17.74 2.90 3.40
CA LYS A 31 16.79 4.01 3.23
C LYS A 31 15.49 3.60 2.54
N ARG A 32 15.30 2.31 2.22
CA ARG A 32 14.08 1.78 1.60
C ARG A 32 12.98 1.54 2.64
N ILE A 33 12.63 2.60 3.36
CA ILE A 33 11.58 2.58 4.39
C ILE A 33 10.31 3.17 3.78
N VAL A 34 9.19 2.46 3.94
CA VAL A 34 7.85 2.91 3.55
C VAL A 34 6.99 2.92 4.80
N MET A 35 6.26 4.02 5.01
CA MET A 35 5.32 4.15 6.12
C MET A 35 3.90 3.92 5.61
N LEU A 36 3.17 3.05 6.28
CA LEU A 36 1.76 2.82 6.02
C LEU A 36 0.91 3.80 6.84
N LYS A 37 0.24 4.73 6.16
CA LYS A 37 -0.79 5.60 6.75
C LYS A 37 -2.14 5.16 6.14
N SER A 38 -2.97 4.40 6.83
CA SER A 38 -2.85 3.93 8.22
C SER A 38 -3.41 2.51 8.38
N TRP A 39 -3.28 1.93 9.58
CA TRP A 39 -3.96 0.68 9.90
C TRP A 39 -5.49 0.86 9.91
N ASN A 40 -6.00 1.79 10.71
CA ASN A 40 -7.43 1.89 11.06
C ASN A 40 -7.97 3.32 11.23
N GLU A 41 -7.59 4.25 10.35
CA GLU A 41 -8.18 5.61 10.32
C GLU A 41 -9.52 5.61 9.57
N TRP A 42 -10.53 5.05 10.23
CA TRP A 42 -11.87 4.88 9.68
C TRP A 42 -12.60 6.19 9.38
N ALA A 43 -12.42 7.22 10.22
CA ALA A 43 -13.11 8.50 10.07
C ALA A 43 -12.70 9.22 8.77
N GLU A 44 -11.46 9.03 8.32
CA GLU A 44 -10.94 9.57 7.06
C GLU A 44 -11.04 8.58 5.89
N GLY A 45 -11.57 7.37 6.11
CA GLY A 45 -11.63 6.31 5.10
C GLY A 45 -10.26 5.75 4.69
N ASN A 46 -9.24 5.95 5.51
CA ASN A 46 -7.85 5.61 5.23
C ASN A 46 -7.37 4.44 6.11
N TYR A 47 -7.85 3.24 5.81
CA TYR A 47 -7.56 2.03 6.56
C TYR A 47 -7.07 0.92 5.63
N VAL A 48 -6.34 -0.03 6.22
CA VAL A 48 -6.08 -1.35 5.62
C VAL A 48 -6.61 -2.49 6.50
N GLU A 49 -7.11 -2.15 7.69
CA GLU A 49 -7.74 -3.09 8.61
C GLU A 49 -8.83 -3.90 7.88
N PRO A 50 -8.88 -5.23 8.07
CA PRO A 50 -9.89 -6.05 7.42
C PRO A 50 -11.30 -5.60 7.75
N ASP A 51 -12.16 -5.62 6.74
CA ASP A 51 -13.52 -5.11 6.85
C ASP A 51 -14.54 -6.04 6.19
N GLN A 52 -15.81 -5.66 6.24
CA GLN A 52 -16.88 -6.46 5.63
C GLN A 52 -16.96 -6.28 4.10
N LYS A 53 -16.36 -5.23 3.53
CA LYS A 53 -16.51 -4.88 2.10
C LYS A 53 -15.44 -5.53 1.22
N PHE A 54 -14.20 -5.50 1.69
CA PHE A 54 -13.01 -5.95 0.99
C PHE A 54 -12.27 -7.05 1.77
N GLY A 55 -12.66 -7.38 3.00
CA GLY A 55 -12.01 -8.42 3.79
C GLY A 55 -10.54 -8.11 3.96
N HIS A 56 -9.67 -9.06 3.61
CA HIS A 56 -8.22 -8.88 3.66
C HIS A 56 -7.63 -8.19 2.42
N GLY A 57 -8.45 -7.66 1.50
CA GLY A 57 -8.00 -7.23 0.17
C GLY A 57 -6.81 -6.27 0.15
N TYR A 58 -6.74 -5.31 1.09
CA TYR A 58 -5.58 -4.42 1.21
C TYR A 58 -4.33 -5.16 1.71
N LEU A 59 -4.46 -6.00 2.73
CA LEU A 59 -3.36 -6.78 3.30
C LEU A 59 -2.81 -7.83 2.31
N ASP A 60 -3.69 -8.48 1.55
CA ASP A 60 -3.30 -9.41 0.50
C ASP A 60 -2.46 -8.71 -0.57
N ILE A 61 -2.83 -7.49 -0.95
CA ILE A 61 -2.04 -6.67 -1.89
C ILE A 61 -0.69 -6.29 -1.29
N ILE A 62 -0.63 -5.89 -0.03
CA ILE A 62 0.64 -5.60 0.65
C ILE A 62 1.55 -6.83 0.61
N ARG A 63 1.04 -8.00 1.01
CA ARG A 63 1.78 -9.26 1.00
C ARG A 63 2.31 -9.58 -0.41
N ASP A 64 1.42 -9.61 -1.39
CA ASP A 64 1.73 -10.08 -2.74
C ASP A 64 2.76 -9.17 -3.42
N GLU A 65 2.61 -7.85 -3.29
CA GLU A 65 3.52 -6.87 -3.90
C GLU A 65 4.87 -6.80 -3.16
N ILE A 66 4.92 -6.97 -1.84
CA ILE A 66 6.20 -7.04 -1.10
C ILE A 66 6.98 -8.31 -1.48
N ILE A 67 6.32 -9.48 -1.52
CA ILE A 67 6.96 -10.74 -1.93
C ILE A 67 7.46 -10.64 -3.37
N ARG A 68 6.65 -10.05 -4.27
CA ARG A 68 7.04 -9.81 -5.66
C ARG A 68 8.25 -8.88 -5.75
N TYR A 69 8.23 -7.77 -5.01
CA TYR A 69 9.31 -6.80 -4.99
C TYR A 69 10.62 -7.42 -4.51
N ASP A 70 10.58 -8.18 -3.42
CA ASP A 70 11.75 -8.87 -2.86
C ASP A 70 12.41 -9.81 -3.88
N LYS A 71 11.59 -10.59 -4.60
CA LYS A 71 12.06 -11.46 -5.70
C LYS A 71 12.71 -10.70 -6.85
N ILE A 72 12.32 -9.44 -7.10
CA ILE A 72 12.89 -8.62 -8.17
C ILE A 72 14.23 -8.03 -7.74
N ILE A 73 14.35 -7.58 -6.49
CA ILE A 73 15.55 -6.86 -6.03
C ILE A 73 16.68 -7.77 -5.52
N ASN A 74 16.37 -9.01 -5.10
CA ASN A 74 17.36 -9.96 -4.61
C ASN A 74 17.66 -11.07 -5.63
N LYS A 75 17.14 -10.97 -6.86
CA LYS A 75 17.57 -11.77 -8.01
C LYS A 75 18.74 -11.09 -8.69
#